data_AF-A0A2E1VVX9-F1
#
_entry.id   AF-A0A2E1VVX9-F1
#
_cell.length_a   1.000
_cell.length_b   1.000
_cell.length_c   1.000
_cell.angle_alpha   90.00
_cell.angle_beta   90.00
_cell.angle_gamma   90.00
#
_symmetry.space_group_name_H-M   'P 1'
#
loop_
_entity.id
_entity.type
_entity.pdbx_description
1 polymer ?
#
loop_
_entity_poly.entity_id
_entity_poly.type
_entity_poly.pdbx_seq_one_letter_code
_entity_poly.pdbx_strand_id
1 'polypeptide(L)'
;MTAPLLSLVVPCRDRPEALNELLDALDAQQGAPAFELILVDDGSEPPIRGLRETAYPLRVVRQIPLGISAARNNGVRQATGEILLFVDSDCAPEPDALAKLAEAAAAHPEDLAFQLGLVSGEASMVQRLEGLRLEAIQALTTSEDGHVGFTNTSGFALRRAWLGDSPPFDTAHLRGEDSGLLMRLAREQKFPRHVPEARVHHKPDLTTWQFIRKHFWIGYRAGLARDEMRKSNVELLSNKERGRMFGQIRAAAKRHGWGPSHLFFLILCYANERRGRIMHELFGLQRDRIPLGPIGVDPLRERDLMARILQAAERGQPLRVMGVTREILVQAKADPAFAAQVQAHDLLYCAEDAIRRKLWWSTRQRTHTVCLDAVMPELREEAERRGIAPDRILADPS
;
A
#
# COMPACT_ATOMS: atom_id res chain seq x y z
N MET A 1 29.06 12.33 1.27
CA MET A 1 27.89 13.10 0.78
C MET A 1 27.02 13.41 1.99
N THR A 2 26.30 14.53 2.00
CA THR A 2 25.22 14.76 2.98
C THR A 2 24.06 13.79 2.70
N ALA A 3 23.28 13.46 3.72
CA ALA A 3 22.04 12.72 3.53
C ALA A 3 21.03 13.56 2.71
N PRO A 4 20.13 12.95 1.93
CA PRO A 4 19.01 13.65 1.33
C PRO A 4 18.03 14.13 2.42
N LEU A 5 17.30 15.21 2.17
CA LEU A 5 16.19 15.61 3.03
C LEU A 5 14.98 14.69 2.82
N LEU A 6 14.72 14.31 1.56
CA LEU A 6 13.56 13.51 1.15
C LEU A 6 13.99 12.15 0.59
N SER A 7 13.35 11.07 1.03
CA SER A 7 13.40 9.76 0.35
C SER A 7 12.02 9.46 -0.25
N LEU A 8 11.93 9.44 -1.58
CA LEU A 8 10.71 9.10 -2.30
C LEU A 8 10.56 7.58 -2.34
N VAL A 9 9.45 7.05 -1.83
CA VAL A 9 9.17 5.61 -1.78
C VAL A 9 8.02 5.29 -2.72
N VAL A 10 8.33 4.65 -3.85
CA VAL A 10 7.40 4.41 -4.95
C VAL A 10 7.21 2.90 -5.15
N PRO A 11 6.04 2.33 -4.84
CA PRO A 11 5.72 0.96 -5.20
C PRO A 11 5.33 0.89 -6.69
N CYS A 12 5.94 -0.03 -7.43
CA CYS A 12 5.60 -0.29 -8.83
C CYS A 12 5.41 -1.78 -9.09
N ARG A 13 4.43 -2.09 -9.95
CA ARG A 13 4.19 -3.44 -10.44
C ARG A 13 3.46 -3.41 -11.77
N ASP A 14 3.97 -4.14 -12.77
CA ASP A 14 3.31 -4.35 -14.07
C ASP A 14 2.95 -3.02 -14.80
N ARG A 15 3.75 -1.95 -14.64
CA ARG A 15 3.41 -0.55 -15.04
C ARG A 15 4.61 0.29 -15.55
N PRO A 16 5.31 -0.10 -16.63
CA PRO A 16 6.49 0.64 -17.11
C PRO A 16 6.17 2.03 -17.69
N GLU A 17 5.01 2.22 -18.34
CA GLU A 17 4.65 3.51 -18.97
C GLU A 17 4.38 4.60 -17.94
N ALA A 18 3.57 4.29 -16.92
CA ALA A 18 3.22 5.22 -15.86
C ALA A 18 4.44 5.60 -14.99
N LEU A 19 5.37 4.66 -14.79
CA LEU A 19 6.66 4.92 -14.16
C LEU A 19 7.49 5.96 -14.93
N ASN A 20 7.45 5.95 -16.26
CA ASN A 20 8.15 6.97 -17.06
C ASN A 20 7.53 8.36 -16.88
N GLU A 21 6.18 8.48 -16.86
CA GLU A 21 5.53 9.77 -16.54
C GLU A 21 5.93 10.32 -15.15
N LEU A 22 6.07 9.43 -14.15
CA LEU A 22 6.55 9.82 -12.82
C LEU A 22 8.02 10.25 -12.84
N LEU A 23 8.90 9.53 -13.54
CA LEU A 23 10.31 9.92 -13.69
C LEU A 23 10.43 11.26 -14.44
N ASP A 24 9.61 11.51 -15.47
CA ASP A 24 9.58 12.78 -16.20
C ASP A 24 9.18 13.94 -15.27
N ALA A 25 8.19 13.72 -14.40
CA ALA A 25 7.76 14.70 -13.40
C ALA A 25 8.80 14.95 -12.29
N LEU A 26 9.70 13.99 -12.03
CA LEU A 26 10.77 14.10 -11.03
C LEU A 26 12.06 14.73 -11.61
N ASP A 27 12.42 14.42 -12.86
CA ASP A 27 13.51 15.12 -13.56
C ASP A 27 13.14 16.59 -13.88
N ALA A 28 11.84 16.91 -13.96
CA ALA A 28 11.34 18.28 -14.15
C ALA A 28 11.27 19.14 -12.86
N GLN A 29 11.74 18.65 -11.70
CA GLN A 29 11.64 19.38 -10.44
C GLN A 29 12.56 20.61 -10.36
N GLN A 30 12.06 21.67 -9.74
CA GLN A 30 12.67 23.00 -9.65
C GLN A 30 12.75 23.42 -8.18
N GLY A 31 13.95 23.86 -7.74
CA GLY A 31 14.18 24.27 -6.34
C GLY A 31 14.08 23.15 -5.30
N ALA A 32 13.91 21.89 -5.72
CA ALA A 32 13.81 20.76 -4.81
C ALA A 32 15.07 20.60 -3.93
N PRO A 33 14.93 20.16 -2.66
CA PRO A 33 16.06 19.81 -1.82
C PRO A 33 16.78 18.56 -2.38
N ALA A 34 17.93 18.19 -1.80
CA ALA A 34 18.52 16.89 -2.08
C ALA A 34 17.53 15.76 -1.74
N PHE A 35 17.22 14.91 -2.73
CA PHE A 35 16.30 13.76 -2.56
C PHE A 35 16.88 12.49 -3.19
N GLU A 36 16.38 11.32 -2.76
CA GLU A 36 16.60 10.04 -3.43
C GLU A 36 15.26 9.41 -3.84
N LEU A 37 15.26 8.58 -4.89
CA LEU A 37 14.11 7.78 -5.31
C LEU A 37 14.37 6.29 -5.09
N ILE A 38 13.49 5.67 -4.30
CA ILE A 38 13.50 4.24 -3.99
C ILE A 38 12.27 3.62 -4.65
N LEU A 39 12.50 3.03 -5.82
CA LEU A 39 11.50 2.32 -6.59
C LEU A 39 11.46 0.86 -6.15
N VAL A 40 10.31 0.41 -5.64
CA VAL A 40 10.12 -0.97 -5.17
C VAL A 40 9.32 -1.77 -6.18
N ASP A 41 9.97 -2.72 -6.84
CA ASP A 41 9.39 -3.62 -7.84
C ASP A 41 8.75 -4.83 -7.14
N ASP A 42 7.41 -4.79 -6.96
CA ASP A 42 6.60 -5.84 -6.29
C ASP A 42 6.35 -7.06 -7.20
N GLY A 43 7.42 -7.59 -7.79
CA GLY A 43 7.35 -8.75 -8.68
C GLY A 43 6.67 -8.46 -10.01
N SER A 44 7.12 -7.41 -10.72
CA SER A 44 6.72 -7.16 -12.12
C SER A 44 7.21 -8.27 -13.06
N GLU A 45 6.45 -8.51 -14.12
CA GLU A 45 6.82 -9.39 -15.23
C GLU A 45 6.68 -8.62 -16.57
N PRO A 46 7.77 -8.25 -17.27
CA PRO A 46 9.18 -8.45 -16.90
C PRO A 46 9.64 -7.61 -15.69
N PRO A 47 10.79 -7.94 -15.06
CA PRO A 47 11.39 -7.12 -14.00
C PRO A 47 11.76 -5.71 -14.46
N ILE A 48 11.63 -4.73 -13.58
CA ILE A 48 12.01 -3.34 -13.89
C ILE A 48 13.53 -3.24 -14.01
N ARG A 49 14.02 -2.91 -15.22
CA ARG A 49 15.44 -2.84 -15.60
C ARG A 49 15.65 -1.78 -16.67
N GLY A 50 16.88 -1.28 -16.82
CA GLY A 50 17.24 -0.34 -17.89
C GLY A 50 16.60 1.04 -17.74
N LEU A 51 16.34 1.49 -16.51
CA LEU A 51 15.94 2.87 -16.25
C LEU A 51 17.06 3.84 -16.66
N ARG A 52 16.66 5.05 -17.08
CA ARG A 52 17.60 6.11 -17.45
C ARG A 52 18.43 6.60 -16.26
N GLU A 53 19.55 7.24 -16.56
CA GLU A 53 20.28 8.06 -15.60
C GLU A 53 19.42 9.28 -15.19
N THR A 54 19.42 9.61 -13.90
CA THR A 54 18.61 10.67 -13.28
C THR A 54 19.52 11.63 -12.52
N ALA A 55 19.11 12.90 -12.38
CA ALA A 55 19.90 13.90 -11.64
C ALA A 55 19.97 13.63 -10.12
N TYR A 56 19.04 12.83 -9.61
CA TYR A 56 18.94 12.36 -8.23
C TYR A 56 19.32 10.87 -8.13
N PRO A 57 19.81 10.37 -6.97
CA PRO A 57 20.04 8.95 -6.75
C PRO A 57 18.75 8.13 -6.91
N LEU A 58 18.78 7.15 -7.82
CA LEU A 58 17.69 6.21 -8.10
C LEU A 58 18.12 4.79 -7.73
N ARG A 59 17.36 4.15 -6.85
CA ARG A 59 17.57 2.76 -6.40
C ARG A 59 16.34 1.91 -6.75
N VAL A 60 16.54 0.81 -7.47
CA VAL A 60 15.50 -0.20 -7.73
C VAL A 60 15.67 -1.35 -6.75
N VAL A 61 14.61 -1.65 -5.99
CA VAL A 61 14.58 -2.70 -4.98
C VAL A 61 13.51 -3.70 -5.40
N ARG A 62 13.91 -4.85 -5.95
CA ARG A 62 12.96 -5.90 -6.34
C ARG A 62 12.63 -6.79 -5.14
N GLN A 63 11.39 -7.25 -5.10
CA GLN A 63 10.91 -8.26 -4.15
C GLN A 63 9.99 -9.26 -4.84
N ILE A 64 9.71 -10.38 -4.18
CA ILE A 64 8.57 -11.23 -4.53
C ILE A 64 7.25 -10.45 -4.34
N PRO A 65 6.17 -10.80 -5.08
CA PRO A 65 4.90 -10.06 -5.03
C PRO A 65 4.17 -10.19 -3.69
N LEU A 66 4.38 -9.23 -2.78
CA LEU A 66 3.80 -9.15 -1.44
C LEU A 66 2.74 -8.05 -1.30
N GLY A 67 2.62 -7.14 -2.27
CA GLY A 67 1.62 -6.09 -2.31
C GLY A 67 2.07 -4.75 -1.73
N ILE A 68 1.24 -3.74 -1.93
CA ILE A 68 1.63 -2.32 -1.85
C ILE A 68 2.14 -1.88 -0.48
N SER A 69 1.50 -2.32 0.61
CA SER A 69 1.94 -2.04 1.99
C SER A 69 3.32 -2.64 2.28
N ALA A 70 3.57 -3.87 1.82
CA ALA A 70 4.86 -4.55 1.99
C ALA A 70 5.96 -3.87 1.16
N ALA A 71 5.65 -3.50 -0.09
CA ALA A 71 6.55 -2.74 -0.96
C ALA A 71 6.92 -1.38 -0.37
N ARG A 72 5.95 -0.57 0.09
CA ARG A 72 6.22 0.71 0.76
C ARG A 72 7.06 0.51 2.03
N ASN A 73 6.72 -0.47 2.88
CA ASN A 73 7.52 -0.80 4.07
C ASN A 73 8.96 -1.23 3.71
N ASN A 74 9.18 -1.89 2.57
CA ASN A 74 10.51 -2.26 2.10
C ASN A 74 11.32 -1.04 1.66
N GLY A 75 10.70 -0.13 0.89
CA GLY A 75 11.33 1.14 0.51
C GLY A 75 11.69 2.02 1.71
N VAL A 76 10.87 2.03 2.76
CA VAL A 76 11.15 2.74 4.02
C VAL A 76 12.39 2.21 4.74
N ARG A 77 12.64 0.89 4.72
CA ARG A 77 13.89 0.31 5.29
C ARG A 77 15.15 0.68 4.50
N GLN A 78 14.98 1.06 3.24
CA GLN A 78 16.06 1.44 2.33
C GLN A 78 16.33 2.97 2.35
N ALA A 79 15.43 3.75 2.94
CA ALA A 79 15.43 5.21 2.97
C ALA A 79 16.44 5.80 3.96
N THR A 80 17.23 6.76 3.47
CA THR A 80 18.24 7.48 4.25
C THR A 80 17.78 8.87 4.70
N GLY A 81 16.82 9.48 3.99
CA GLY A 81 16.39 10.86 4.22
C GLY A 81 15.55 11.07 5.48
N GLU A 82 15.43 12.32 5.90
CA GLU A 82 14.73 12.71 7.13
C GLU A 82 13.21 12.63 6.99
N ILE A 83 12.69 12.89 5.80
CA ILE A 83 11.26 12.82 5.44
C ILE A 83 11.07 11.74 4.38
N LEU A 84 10.17 10.81 4.66
CA LEU A 84 9.70 9.80 3.71
C LEU A 84 8.55 10.40 2.91
N LEU A 85 8.62 10.39 1.58
CA LEU A 85 7.54 10.84 0.70
C LEU A 85 7.01 9.65 -0.11
N PHE A 86 5.77 9.27 0.13
CA PHE A 86 5.06 8.25 -0.64
C PHE A 86 4.37 8.89 -1.85
N VAL A 87 4.60 8.29 -3.02
CA VAL A 87 3.95 8.61 -4.30
C VAL A 87 3.69 7.29 -5.02
N ASP A 88 2.55 7.15 -5.70
CA ASP A 88 2.25 5.95 -6.47
C ASP A 88 2.83 6.03 -7.89
N SER A 89 3.09 4.88 -8.52
CA SER A 89 3.67 4.78 -9.87
C SER A 89 2.77 5.29 -11.02
N ASP A 90 1.54 5.74 -10.73
CA ASP A 90 0.61 6.41 -11.66
C ASP A 90 0.27 7.84 -11.24
N CYS A 91 1.27 8.55 -10.69
CA CYS A 91 1.18 9.93 -10.23
C CYS A 91 2.32 10.81 -10.79
N ALA A 92 2.06 12.11 -10.92
CA ALA A 92 3.05 13.10 -11.37
C ALA A 92 3.04 14.34 -10.44
N PRO A 93 4.08 14.58 -9.63
CA PRO A 93 4.23 15.83 -8.87
C PRO A 93 4.32 17.05 -9.80
N GLU A 94 3.78 18.21 -9.39
CA GLU A 94 4.01 19.47 -10.10
C GLU A 94 5.49 19.92 -9.93
N PRO A 95 6.07 20.72 -10.85
CA PRO A 95 7.51 21.00 -10.88
C PRO A 95 8.12 21.64 -9.63
N ASP A 96 7.30 22.23 -8.75
CA ASP A 96 7.74 22.88 -7.50
C ASP A 96 7.24 22.12 -6.25
N ALA A 97 6.59 20.97 -6.40
CA ALA A 97 5.94 20.26 -5.30
C ALA A 97 6.94 19.74 -4.25
N LEU A 98 8.13 19.33 -4.68
CA LEU A 98 9.18 18.84 -3.78
C LEU A 98 9.85 19.99 -3.01
N ALA A 99 9.95 21.17 -3.63
CA ALA A 99 10.43 22.39 -2.97
C ALA A 99 9.42 22.87 -1.91
N LYS A 100 8.15 23.04 -2.29
CA LYS A 100 7.07 23.47 -1.39
C LYS A 100 6.84 22.52 -0.20
N LEU A 101 7.01 21.21 -0.40
CA LEU A 101 7.00 20.25 0.72
C LEU A 101 8.13 20.52 1.71
N ALA A 102 9.35 20.79 1.21
CA ALA A 102 10.50 21.10 2.05
C ALA A 102 10.33 22.44 2.79
N GLU A 103 9.79 23.46 2.12
CA GLU A 103 9.43 24.75 2.72
C GLU A 103 8.39 24.58 3.84
N ALA A 104 7.30 23.86 3.59
CA ALA A 104 6.28 23.57 4.60
C ALA A 104 6.83 22.77 5.78
N ALA A 105 7.70 21.78 5.53
CA ALA A 105 8.33 20.99 6.57
C ALA A 105 9.46 21.72 7.32
N ALA A 106 10.01 22.80 6.78
CA ALA A 106 10.93 23.71 7.47
C ALA A 106 10.18 24.77 8.30
N ALA A 107 9.02 25.25 7.81
CA ALA A 107 8.14 26.18 8.52
C ALA A 107 7.43 25.52 9.72
N HIS A 108 7.12 24.23 9.63
CA HIS A 108 6.40 23.45 10.66
C HIS A 108 7.23 22.28 11.22
N PRO A 109 8.31 22.54 11.99
CA PRO A 109 9.13 21.50 12.62
C PRO A 109 8.34 20.58 13.58
N GLU A 110 7.25 21.08 14.17
CA GLU A 110 6.35 20.39 15.11
C GLU A 110 5.45 19.31 14.47
N ASP A 111 5.28 19.37 13.15
CA ASP A 111 4.38 18.50 12.39
C ASP A 111 5.10 17.28 11.85
N LEU A 112 4.50 16.12 12.12
CA LEU A 112 5.12 14.81 11.86
C LEU A 112 4.80 14.28 10.47
N ALA A 113 3.71 14.75 9.86
CA ALA A 113 3.16 14.26 8.61
C ALA A 113 2.60 15.40 7.75
N PHE A 114 2.63 15.23 6.43
CA PHE A 114 2.18 16.21 5.45
C PHE A 114 1.38 15.52 4.34
N GLN A 115 0.24 16.08 3.97
CA GLN A 115 -0.58 15.63 2.85
C GLN A 115 -0.48 16.67 1.73
N LEU A 116 0.11 16.28 0.58
CA LEU A 116 0.22 17.15 -0.59
C LEU A 116 -1.16 17.37 -1.23
N GLY A 117 -1.31 18.49 -1.93
CA GLY A 117 -2.51 18.85 -2.67
C GLY A 117 -2.78 17.88 -3.82
N LEU A 118 -3.71 16.95 -3.62
CA LEU A 118 -4.02 15.96 -4.66
C LEU A 118 -5.02 16.51 -5.66
N VAL A 119 -4.64 16.43 -6.93
CA VAL A 119 -5.44 16.83 -8.10
C VAL A 119 -5.56 15.66 -9.08
N SER A 120 -6.54 15.73 -9.97
CA SER A 120 -6.79 14.74 -11.02
C SER A 120 -7.16 15.45 -12.32
N GLY A 121 -6.96 14.78 -13.46
CA GLY A 121 -7.21 15.35 -14.78
C GLY A 121 -8.69 15.51 -15.13
N GLU A 122 -8.97 16.14 -16.27
CA GLU A 122 -10.32 16.24 -16.83
C GLU A 122 -10.54 15.37 -18.09
N ALA A 123 -9.56 14.58 -18.52
CA ALA A 123 -9.60 13.86 -19.81
C ALA A 123 -10.67 12.75 -19.87
N SER A 124 -11.05 12.18 -18.73
CA SER A 124 -12.08 11.13 -18.66
C SER A 124 -13.14 11.43 -17.59
N MET A 125 -14.32 10.79 -17.73
CA MET A 125 -15.36 10.78 -16.70
C MET A 125 -14.82 10.36 -15.32
N VAL A 126 -13.87 9.42 -15.29
CA VAL A 126 -13.29 8.90 -14.05
C VAL A 126 -12.36 9.92 -13.40
N GLN A 127 -11.46 10.53 -14.17
CA GLN A 127 -10.55 11.56 -13.65
C GLN A 127 -11.33 12.79 -13.14
N ARG A 128 -12.39 13.21 -13.87
CA ARG A 128 -13.31 14.27 -13.46
C ARG A 128 -14.02 13.98 -12.14
N LEU A 129 -14.54 12.74 -11.98
CA LEU A 129 -15.19 12.33 -10.73
C LEU A 129 -14.22 12.24 -9.55
N GLU A 130 -12.99 11.77 -9.80
CA GLU A 130 -11.94 11.74 -8.78
C GLU A 130 -11.48 13.15 -8.39
N GLY A 131 -11.36 14.07 -9.34
CA GLY A 131 -11.05 15.49 -9.09
C GLY A 131 -12.05 16.15 -8.14
N LEU A 132 -13.35 16.03 -8.42
CA LEU A 132 -14.40 16.54 -7.52
C LEU A 132 -14.36 15.90 -6.13
N ARG A 133 -14.06 14.60 -6.06
CA ARG A 133 -13.94 13.87 -4.79
C ARG A 133 -12.73 14.35 -4.00
N LEU A 134 -11.61 14.61 -4.65
CA LEU A 134 -10.38 15.13 -4.06
C LEU A 134 -10.54 16.58 -3.61
N GLU A 135 -11.17 17.44 -4.41
CA GLU A 135 -11.51 18.83 -4.03
C GLU A 135 -12.35 18.83 -2.73
N ALA A 136 -13.49 18.13 -2.76
CA ALA A 136 -14.44 18.14 -1.66
C ALA A 136 -13.94 17.44 -0.39
N ILE A 137 -13.10 16.39 -0.50
CA ILE A 137 -12.59 15.71 0.69
C ILE A 137 -11.52 16.54 1.39
N GLN A 138 -10.59 17.16 0.64
CA GLN A 138 -9.58 18.05 1.20
C GLN A 138 -10.29 19.28 1.82
N ALA A 139 -11.15 19.96 1.08
CA ALA A 139 -11.86 21.15 1.56
C ALA A 139 -12.86 20.93 2.72
N LEU A 140 -13.20 19.69 3.08
CA LEU A 140 -14.04 19.37 4.26
C LEU A 140 -13.29 18.77 5.43
N THR A 141 -12.07 18.26 5.21
CA THR A 141 -11.27 17.63 6.26
C THR A 141 -10.08 18.47 6.69
N THR A 142 -9.70 19.50 5.92
CA THR A 142 -8.73 20.52 6.35
C THR A 142 -9.37 21.46 7.37
N SER A 143 -8.76 21.58 8.56
CA SER A 143 -9.17 22.49 9.64
C SER A 143 -8.54 23.88 9.50
N GLU A 144 -9.01 24.84 10.31
CA GLU A 144 -8.59 26.25 10.24
C GLU A 144 -7.11 26.48 10.60
N ASP A 145 -6.50 25.53 11.32
CA ASP A 145 -5.06 25.46 11.62
C ASP A 145 -4.23 24.77 10.51
N GLY A 146 -4.87 24.33 9.43
CA GLY A 146 -4.23 23.71 8.26
C GLY A 146 -3.88 22.22 8.39
N HIS A 147 -4.28 21.54 9.47
CA HIS A 147 -4.22 20.06 9.52
C HIS A 147 -5.36 19.43 8.71
N VAL A 148 -5.24 18.17 8.27
CA VAL A 148 -6.24 17.51 7.43
C VAL A 148 -6.60 16.08 7.87
N GLY A 149 -7.90 15.83 8.06
CA GLY A 149 -8.50 14.52 8.36
C GLY A 149 -8.57 13.56 7.17
N PHE A 150 -7.62 13.64 6.24
CA PHE A 150 -7.53 12.82 5.03
C PHE A 150 -6.07 12.45 4.75
N THR A 151 -5.85 11.25 4.21
CA THR A 151 -4.53 10.76 3.82
C THR A 151 -4.68 9.87 2.60
N ASN A 152 -3.79 10.06 1.62
CA ASN A 152 -3.63 9.20 0.46
C ASN A 152 -2.17 9.17 0.04
N THR A 153 -1.59 7.97 -0.05
CA THR A 153 -0.17 7.73 -0.34
C THR A 153 0.27 8.04 -1.77
N SER A 154 -0.64 8.51 -2.61
CA SER A 154 -0.34 9.17 -3.89
C SER A 154 0.34 10.56 -3.74
N GLY A 155 0.62 11.00 -2.51
CA GLY A 155 1.30 12.26 -2.19
C GLY A 155 1.28 12.53 -0.69
N PHE A 156 1.91 11.65 0.10
CA PHE A 156 1.90 11.72 1.56
C PHE A 156 3.33 11.67 2.11
N ALA A 157 3.69 12.61 2.98
CA ALA A 157 5.01 12.69 3.60
C ALA A 157 4.96 12.48 5.12
N LEU A 158 6.04 11.92 5.68
CA LEU A 158 6.15 11.54 7.09
C LEU A 158 7.61 11.70 7.56
N ARG A 159 7.85 12.38 8.70
CA ARG A 159 9.18 12.43 9.31
C ARG A 159 9.59 11.04 9.77
N ARG A 160 10.72 10.52 9.25
CA ARG A 160 11.21 9.16 9.52
C ARG A 160 11.39 8.88 11.02
N ALA A 161 11.77 9.91 11.79
CA ALA A 161 11.96 9.83 13.24
C ALA A 161 10.72 9.40 14.04
N TRP A 162 9.49 9.62 13.56
CA TRP A 162 8.27 9.20 14.28
C TRP A 162 8.02 7.68 14.21
N LEU A 163 8.56 6.99 13.21
CA LEU A 163 8.31 5.54 13.05
C LEU A 163 8.99 4.68 14.12
N GLY A 164 10.16 5.12 14.62
CA GLY A 164 11.07 4.24 15.36
C GLY A 164 11.35 2.97 14.55
N ASP A 165 11.29 1.81 15.22
CA ASP A 165 11.44 0.49 14.59
C ASP A 165 10.15 -0.03 13.92
N SER A 166 9.02 0.69 14.03
CA SER A 166 7.71 0.21 13.57
C SER A 166 7.39 0.61 12.13
N PRO A 167 7.02 -0.32 11.23
CA PRO A 167 6.67 0.01 9.85
C PRO A 167 5.42 0.91 9.78
N PRO A 168 5.29 1.81 8.78
CA PRO A 168 4.12 2.68 8.64
C PRO A 168 2.82 1.92 8.35
N PHE A 169 2.84 0.92 7.46
CA PHE A 169 1.63 0.27 6.95
C PHE A 169 1.44 -1.15 7.52
N ASP A 170 0.23 -1.48 7.99
CA ASP A 170 -0.16 -2.86 8.32
C ASP A 170 -0.31 -3.66 7.01
N THR A 171 0.47 -4.74 6.85
CA THR A 171 0.43 -5.61 5.66
C THR A 171 -0.83 -6.48 5.59
N ALA A 172 -1.59 -6.60 6.68
CA ALA A 172 -2.92 -7.20 6.67
C ALA A 172 -3.93 -6.36 5.86
N HIS A 173 -3.71 -5.05 5.73
CA HIS A 173 -4.64 -4.15 5.04
C HIS A 173 -4.50 -4.29 3.52
N LEU A 174 -5.28 -5.19 2.91
CA LEU A 174 -5.42 -5.29 1.44
C LEU A 174 -5.80 -3.97 0.76
N ARG A 175 -6.42 -3.06 1.51
CA ARG A 175 -6.71 -1.67 1.16
C ARG A 175 -7.11 -0.91 2.43
N GLY A 176 -6.78 0.38 2.48
CA GLY A 176 -7.10 1.26 3.62
C GLY A 176 -5.92 1.45 4.56
N GLU A 177 -4.74 0.99 4.14
CA GLU A 177 -3.45 1.15 4.79
C GLU A 177 -3.15 2.62 5.12
N ASP A 178 -3.43 3.54 4.20
CA ASP A 178 -3.34 5.00 4.37
C ASP A 178 -4.24 5.51 5.51
N SER A 179 -5.46 5.00 5.57
CA SER A 179 -6.43 5.34 6.62
C SER A 179 -6.07 4.69 7.96
N GLY A 180 -5.36 3.55 7.94
CA GLY A 180 -4.75 2.93 9.12
C GLY A 180 -3.59 3.76 9.68
N LEU A 181 -2.77 4.34 8.79
CA LEU A 181 -1.70 5.27 9.15
C LEU A 181 -2.27 6.59 9.70
N LEU A 182 -3.28 7.17 9.05
CA LEU A 182 -4.02 8.32 9.57
C LEU A 182 -4.69 8.03 10.92
N MET A 183 -5.22 6.82 11.14
CA MET A 183 -5.78 6.41 12.43
C MET A 183 -4.71 6.32 13.54
N ARG A 184 -3.46 5.94 13.23
CA ARG A 184 -2.34 5.99 14.19
C ARG A 184 -2.06 7.44 14.58
N LEU A 185 -1.85 8.30 13.58
CA LEU A 185 -1.60 9.74 13.75
C LEU A 185 -2.73 10.44 14.53
N ALA A 186 -3.99 10.14 14.22
CA ALA A 186 -5.16 10.70 14.89
C ALA A 186 -5.27 10.31 16.38
N ARG A 187 -4.81 9.11 16.77
CA ARG A 187 -4.77 8.69 18.20
C ARG A 187 -3.78 9.53 19.02
N GLU A 188 -2.73 10.02 18.39
CA GLU A 188 -1.73 10.92 18.98
C GLU A 188 -2.09 12.40 18.78
N GLN A 189 -3.26 12.70 18.18
CA GLN A 189 -3.70 14.04 17.78
C GLN A 189 -2.76 14.74 16.77
N LYS A 190 -1.98 13.95 16.02
CA LYS A 190 -0.97 14.41 15.05
C LYS A 190 -1.45 14.28 13.60
N PHE A 191 -2.61 14.89 13.31
CA PHE A 191 -3.14 14.95 11.95
C PHE A 191 -2.12 15.58 10.97
N PRO A 192 -2.00 15.10 9.73
CA PRO A 192 -1.07 15.66 8.75
C PRO A 192 -1.36 17.14 8.46
N ARG A 193 -0.34 17.96 8.23
CA ARG A 193 -0.50 19.30 7.64
C ARG A 193 -0.89 19.18 6.17
N HIS A 194 -1.90 19.92 5.74
CA HIS A 194 -2.23 20.04 4.32
C HIS A 194 -1.25 21.01 3.65
N VAL A 195 -0.74 20.64 2.48
CA VAL A 195 0.13 21.49 1.65
C VAL A 195 -0.49 21.59 0.24
N PRO A 196 -1.62 22.32 0.08
CA PRO A 196 -2.39 22.39 -1.18
C PRO A 196 -1.65 23.05 -2.35
N GLU A 197 -0.56 23.75 -2.08
CA GLU A 197 0.37 24.35 -3.04
C GLU A 197 1.32 23.30 -3.62
N ALA A 198 1.76 22.32 -2.81
CA ALA A 198 2.64 21.23 -3.21
C ALA A 198 1.78 20.12 -3.83
N ARG A 199 1.67 20.10 -5.15
CA ARG A 199 0.62 19.32 -5.83
C ARG A 199 1.13 18.04 -6.46
N VAL A 200 0.25 17.03 -6.47
CA VAL A 200 0.47 15.77 -7.20
C VAL A 200 -0.76 15.40 -8.01
N HIS A 201 -0.55 15.16 -9.31
CA HIS A 201 -1.55 14.68 -10.24
C HIS A 201 -1.68 13.17 -10.15
N HIS A 202 -2.72 12.68 -9.47
CA HIS A 202 -3.13 11.28 -9.52
C HIS A 202 -4.20 11.15 -10.61
N LYS A 203 -3.88 10.44 -11.70
CA LYS A 203 -4.70 10.37 -12.93
C LYS A 203 -5.18 8.93 -13.19
N PRO A 204 -6.30 8.46 -12.62
CA PRO A 204 -6.71 7.07 -12.79
C PRO A 204 -7.09 6.75 -14.25
N ASP A 205 -6.23 6.00 -14.96
CA ASP A 205 -6.60 5.42 -16.25
C ASP A 205 -7.50 4.20 -16.05
N LEU A 206 -8.80 4.45 -16.09
CA LEU A 206 -9.85 3.45 -15.96
C LEU A 206 -11.06 3.88 -16.79
N THR A 207 -11.65 2.95 -17.53
CA THR A 207 -13.00 3.15 -18.06
C THR A 207 -14.01 3.29 -16.92
N THR A 208 -15.13 3.98 -17.16
CA THR A 208 -16.21 4.13 -16.18
C THR A 208 -16.69 2.78 -15.60
N TRP A 209 -16.71 1.72 -16.41
CA TRP A 209 -17.09 0.38 -15.96
C TRP A 209 -16.02 -0.29 -15.07
N GLN A 210 -14.74 -0.15 -15.41
CA GLN A 210 -13.65 -0.58 -14.52
C GLN A 210 -13.67 0.20 -13.20
N PHE A 211 -14.00 1.49 -13.21
CA PHE A 211 -14.10 2.32 -11.99
C PHE A 211 -15.31 1.95 -11.10
N ILE A 212 -16.48 1.67 -11.69
CA ILE A 212 -17.63 1.11 -10.96
C ILE A 212 -17.28 -0.25 -10.34
N ARG A 213 -16.56 -1.11 -11.08
CA ARG A 213 -16.11 -2.42 -10.57
C ARG A 213 -15.01 -2.29 -9.51
N LYS A 214 -14.11 -1.30 -9.62
CA LYS A 214 -13.10 -0.95 -8.61
C LYS A 214 -13.78 -0.66 -7.28
N HIS A 215 -14.89 0.09 -7.27
CA HIS A 215 -15.62 0.41 -6.03
C HIS A 215 -16.15 -0.81 -5.26
N PHE A 216 -16.65 -1.86 -5.92
CA PHE A 216 -16.99 -3.11 -5.22
C PHE A 216 -15.77 -3.69 -4.48
N TRP A 217 -14.62 -3.74 -5.15
CA TRP A 217 -13.39 -4.24 -4.55
C TRP A 217 -12.79 -3.29 -3.50
N ILE A 218 -13.03 -1.97 -3.60
CA ILE A 218 -12.72 -1.01 -2.52
C ILE A 218 -13.50 -1.41 -1.27
N GLY A 219 -14.83 -1.53 -1.36
CA GLY A 219 -15.68 -1.87 -0.22
C GLY A 219 -15.35 -3.23 0.41
N TYR A 220 -15.05 -4.21 -0.43
CA TYR A 220 -14.70 -5.57 0.00
C TYR A 220 -13.31 -5.66 0.65
N ARG A 221 -12.27 -5.11 0.00
CA ARG A 221 -10.87 -5.22 0.48
C ARG A 221 -10.58 -4.33 1.67
N ALA A 222 -11.23 -3.17 1.77
CA ALA A 222 -11.07 -2.26 2.92
C ALA A 222 -11.87 -2.69 4.17
N GLY A 223 -12.52 -3.86 4.18
CA GLY A 223 -13.34 -4.31 5.32
C GLY A 223 -12.57 -4.45 6.61
N LEU A 224 -11.43 -5.13 6.55
CA LEU A 224 -10.56 -5.38 7.70
C LEU A 224 -10.05 -4.06 8.34
N ALA A 225 -9.57 -3.12 7.51
CA ALA A 225 -9.17 -1.80 7.95
C ALA A 225 -10.34 -1.00 8.57
N ARG A 226 -11.54 -1.04 7.94
CA ARG A 226 -12.76 -0.39 8.48
C ARG A 226 -13.20 -0.96 9.83
N ASP A 227 -13.11 -2.28 10.02
CA ASP A 227 -13.50 -2.91 11.29
C ASP A 227 -12.50 -2.60 12.41
N GLU A 228 -11.21 -2.44 12.07
CA GLU A 228 -10.19 -1.96 12.99
C GLU A 228 -10.37 -0.48 13.36
N MET A 229 -10.75 0.37 12.39
CA MET A 229 -11.18 1.75 12.66
C MET A 229 -12.41 1.78 13.58
N ARG A 230 -13.40 0.90 13.35
CA ARG A 230 -14.58 0.78 14.23
C ARG A 230 -14.20 0.30 15.64
N LYS A 231 -13.21 -0.59 15.78
CA LYS A 231 -12.64 -0.99 17.08
C LYS A 231 -11.80 0.13 17.73
N SER A 232 -11.29 1.09 16.96
CA SER A 232 -10.41 2.16 17.47
C SER A 232 -11.11 3.36 18.10
N ASN A 233 -12.42 3.51 17.86
CA ASN A 233 -13.22 4.69 18.19
C ASN A 233 -12.75 6.03 17.55
N VAL A 234 -11.92 5.98 16.50
CA VAL A 234 -11.52 7.16 15.70
C VAL A 234 -12.49 7.32 14.53
N GLU A 235 -13.39 8.31 14.60
CA GLU A 235 -14.23 8.69 13.46
C GLU A 235 -13.51 9.70 12.56
N LEU A 236 -12.94 9.23 11.45
CA LEU A 236 -12.24 10.10 10.48
C LEU A 236 -13.19 11.01 9.69
N LEU A 237 -14.44 10.59 9.47
CA LEU A 237 -15.44 11.28 8.65
C LEU A 237 -16.85 10.86 9.10
N SER A 238 -17.61 11.77 9.72
CA SER A 238 -18.96 11.46 10.19
C SER A 238 -19.97 11.37 9.04
N ASN A 239 -21.16 10.84 9.34
CA ASN A 239 -22.29 10.88 8.40
C ASN A 239 -22.68 12.31 8.01
N LYS A 240 -22.41 13.31 8.87
CA LYS A 240 -22.65 14.73 8.59
C LYS A 240 -21.63 15.30 7.60
N GLU A 241 -20.33 15.00 7.75
CA GLU A 241 -19.32 15.35 6.72
C GLU A 241 -19.64 14.67 5.39
N ARG A 242 -19.99 13.39 5.39
CA ARG A 242 -20.32 12.65 4.16
C ARG A 242 -21.48 13.30 3.41
N GLY A 243 -22.52 13.75 4.13
CA GLY A 243 -23.60 14.55 3.56
C GLY A 243 -23.12 15.90 2.98
N ARG A 244 -22.27 16.64 3.71
CA ARG A 244 -21.65 17.88 3.23
C ARG A 244 -20.81 17.65 1.96
N MET A 245 -20.07 16.54 1.88
CA MET A 245 -19.22 16.18 0.75
C MET A 245 -20.04 15.94 -0.53
N PHE A 246 -21.16 15.23 -0.47
CA PHE A 246 -22.06 15.12 -1.62
C PHE A 246 -22.65 16.48 -2.04
N GLY A 247 -22.91 17.37 -1.08
CA GLY A 247 -23.32 18.75 -1.34
C GLY A 247 -22.26 19.55 -2.11
N GLN A 248 -21.01 19.53 -1.64
CA GLN A 248 -19.88 20.18 -2.32
C GLN A 248 -19.61 19.59 -3.71
N ILE A 249 -19.54 18.26 -3.85
CA ILE A 249 -19.34 17.60 -5.15
C ILE A 249 -20.43 18.01 -6.16
N ARG A 250 -21.69 18.10 -5.72
CA ARG A 250 -22.80 18.58 -6.57
C ARG A 250 -22.66 20.05 -6.94
N ALA A 251 -22.19 20.91 -6.03
CA ALA A 251 -21.95 22.32 -6.30
C ALA A 251 -20.78 22.51 -7.27
N ALA A 252 -19.67 21.82 -7.04
CA ALA A 252 -18.48 21.84 -7.88
C ALA A 252 -18.78 21.32 -9.31
N ALA A 253 -19.45 20.17 -9.44
CA ALA A 253 -19.89 19.66 -10.75
C ALA A 253 -20.75 20.69 -11.52
N LYS A 254 -21.62 21.45 -10.81
CA LYS A 254 -22.39 22.54 -11.42
C LYS A 254 -21.50 23.70 -11.88
N ARG A 255 -20.44 24.07 -11.15
CA ARG A 255 -19.49 25.14 -11.54
C ARG A 255 -18.75 24.80 -12.83
N HIS A 256 -18.31 23.54 -13.00
CA HIS A 256 -17.65 23.06 -14.23
C HIS A 256 -18.65 22.78 -15.38
N GLY A 257 -19.96 23.05 -15.21
CA GLY A 257 -20.99 22.82 -16.22
C GLY A 257 -21.34 21.34 -16.45
N TRP A 258 -20.93 20.44 -15.56
CA TRP A 258 -21.06 19.00 -15.77
C TRP A 258 -22.47 18.48 -15.43
N GLY A 259 -23.01 17.69 -16.38
CA GLY A 259 -24.38 17.18 -16.29
C GLY A 259 -24.62 16.17 -15.15
N PRO A 260 -25.91 15.91 -14.81
CA PRO A 260 -26.31 15.06 -13.68
C PRO A 260 -25.82 13.60 -13.77
N SER A 261 -25.36 13.17 -14.94
CA SER A 261 -24.67 11.90 -15.16
C SER A 261 -23.47 11.68 -14.23
N HIS A 262 -22.71 12.73 -13.90
CA HIS A 262 -21.55 12.61 -13.00
C HIS A 262 -22.01 12.21 -11.59
N LEU A 263 -23.03 12.90 -11.04
CA LEU A 263 -23.58 12.57 -9.73
C LEU A 263 -24.24 11.18 -9.71
N PHE A 264 -24.91 10.78 -10.80
CA PHE A 264 -25.45 9.42 -10.94
C PHE A 264 -24.36 8.34 -10.92
N PHE A 265 -23.27 8.52 -11.67
CA PHE A 265 -22.14 7.58 -11.66
C PHE A 265 -21.47 7.50 -10.29
N LEU A 266 -21.34 8.61 -9.57
CA LEU A 266 -20.81 8.63 -8.21
C LEU A 266 -21.71 7.87 -7.21
N ILE A 267 -23.03 8.06 -7.29
CA ILE A 267 -24.02 7.31 -6.49
C ILE A 267 -23.92 5.81 -6.81
N LEU A 268 -23.80 5.43 -8.09
CA LEU A 268 -23.62 4.05 -8.51
C LEU A 268 -22.32 3.44 -7.97
N CYS A 269 -21.22 4.20 -7.97
CA CYS A 269 -19.94 3.80 -7.37
C CYS A 269 -20.10 3.53 -5.86
N TYR A 270 -20.64 4.46 -5.07
CA TYR A 270 -20.84 4.26 -3.62
C TYR A 270 -21.85 3.16 -3.29
N ALA A 271 -22.90 2.98 -4.11
CA ALA A 271 -23.83 1.87 -3.98
C ALA A 271 -23.15 0.51 -4.23
N ASN A 272 -22.28 0.43 -5.24
CA ASN A 272 -21.51 -0.78 -5.52
C ASN A 272 -20.41 -1.03 -4.47
N GLU A 273 -19.83 0.02 -3.90
CA GLU A 273 -18.94 -0.07 -2.74
C GLU A 273 -19.69 -0.64 -1.53
N ARG A 274 -20.90 -0.15 -1.22
CA ARG A 274 -21.74 -0.70 -0.14
C ARG A 274 -22.04 -2.19 -0.34
N ARG A 275 -22.28 -2.65 -1.58
CA ARG A 275 -22.40 -4.08 -1.91
C ARG A 275 -21.10 -4.84 -1.59
N GLY A 276 -19.95 -4.26 -1.93
CA GLY A 276 -18.64 -4.79 -1.54
C GLY A 276 -18.46 -4.93 -0.03
N ARG A 277 -18.91 -3.93 0.75
CA ARG A 277 -18.87 -3.95 2.22
C ARG A 277 -19.73 -5.09 2.80
N ILE A 278 -20.96 -5.25 2.34
CA ILE A 278 -21.87 -6.36 2.72
C ILE A 278 -21.25 -7.71 2.37
N MET A 279 -20.61 -7.85 1.20
CA MET A 279 -19.94 -9.09 0.82
C MET A 279 -18.71 -9.39 1.69
N HIS A 280 -18.05 -8.38 2.26
CA HIS A 280 -17.01 -8.61 3.29
C HIS A 280 -17.63 -9.04 4.63
N GLU A 281 -18.75 -8.45 5.03
CA GLU A 281 -19.46 -8.84 6.28
C GLU A 281 -19.97 -10.30 6.23
N LEU A 282 -20.23 -10.84 5.03
CA LEU A 282 -20.69 -12.22 4.80
C LEU A 282 -19.56 -13.22 4.49
N PHE A 283 -18.53 -12.82 3.74
CA PHE A 283 -17.51 -13.72 3.18
C PHE A 283 -16.06 -13.21 3.31
N GLY A 284 -15.87 -12.05 3.94
CA GLY A 284 -14.57 -11.44 4.16
C GLY A 284 -13.79 -12.09 5.31
N LEU A 285 -12.47 -11.92 5.26
CA LEU A 285 -11.56 -12.38 6.30
C LEU A 285 -11.50 -11.34 7.43
N GLN A 286 -11.60 -11.81 8.67
CA GLN A 286 -11.81 -11.04 9.90
C GLN A 286 -10.73 -11.42 10.91
N ARG A 287 -10.13 -10.47 11.67
CA ARG A 287 -9.03 -10.77 12.65
C ARG A 287 -9.31 -12.01 13.50
N ASP A 288 -10.55 -12.12 13.98
CA ASP A 288 -10.97 -13.06 15.02
C ASP A 288 -11.95 -14.14 14.50
N ARG A 289 -12.14 -14.22 13.17
CA ARG A 289 -13.14 -15.10 12.52
C ARG A 289 -12.62 -15.69 11.21
N ILE A 290 -11.58 -16.52 11.31
CA ILE A 290 -11.38 -17.61 10.35
C ILE A 290 -11.85 -18.92 11.01
N PRO A 291 -13.13 -19.31 10.90
CA PRO A 291 -13.56 -20.66 11.23
C PRO A 291 -13.03 -21.59 10.13
N LEU A 292 -11.71 -21.86 10.16
CA LEU A 292 -11.16 -23.08 9.60
C LEU A 292 -12.00 -24.25 10.14
N GLY A 293 -12.31 -25.23 9.28
CA GLY A 293 -12.76 -26.52 9.81
C GLY A 293 -11.60 -27.18 10.57
N PRO A 294 -11.77 -28.39 11.12
CA PRO A 294 -10.65 -29.13 11.69
C PRO A 294 -9.55 -29.33 10.62
N ILE A 295 -8.52 -28.49 10.70
CA ILE A 295 -7.38 -28.32 9.80
C ILE A 295 -6.21 -28.06 10.75
N GLY A 296 -5.20 -28.93 10.75
CA GLY A 296 -4.09 -28.85 11.69
C GLY A 296 -3.14 -27.67 11.40
N VAL A 297 -2.83 -26.90 12.44
CA VAL A 297 -1.81 -25.82 12.51
C VAL A 297 -1.21 -25.85 13.94
N ASP A 298 0.10 -25.65 14.14
CA ASP A 298 0.95 -26.42 15.12
C ASP A 298 2.24 -25.63 15.64
N PRO A 299 3.36 -26.18 16.25
CA PRO A 299 4.69 -25.53 16.64
C PRO A 299 6.07 -26.18 16.19
N LEU A 300 7.33 -25.70 15.89
CA LEU A 300 8.30 -24.62 15.37
C LEU A 300 8.40 -23.08 15.68
N ARG A 301 9.34 -22.31 15.03
CA ARG A 301 9.68 -20.85 15.13
C ARG A 301 10.24 -20.20 13.81
N GLU A 302 10.45 -18.87 13.76
CA GLU A 302 10.92 -18.09 12.57
C GLU A 302 12.19 -18.60 11.87
N ARG A 303 13.22 -18.94 12.65
CA ARG A 303 14.52 -19.41 12.12
C ARG A 303 14.37 -20.74 11.39
N ASP A 304 13.48 -21.60 11.91
CA ASP A 304 13.22 -22.94 11.43
C ASP A 304 12.32 -22.92 10.18
N LEU A 305 11.49 -21.87 10.04
CA LEU A 305 10.80 -21.54 8.79
C LEU A 305 11.80 -21.15 7.70
N MET A 306 12.72 -20.21 7.98
CA MET A 306 13.73 -19.77 7.01
C MET A 306 14.62 -20.95 6.57
N ALA A 307 14.98 -21.84 7.50
CA ALA A 307 15.67 -23.10 7.24
C ALA A 307 14.99 -23.93 6.15
N ARG A 308 13.68 -24.14 6.31
CA ARG A 308 12.92 -25.06 5.47
C ARG A 308 12.55 -24.45 4.12
N ILE A 309 12.48 -23.12 4.02
CA ILE A 309 12.42 -22.39 2.73
C ILE A 309 13.72 -22.61 1.94
N LEU A 310 14.89 -22.44 2.57
CA LEU A 310 16.19 -22.68 1.94
C LEU A 310 16.38 -24.15 1.54
N GLN A 311 16.04 -25.11 2.42
CA GLN A 311 16.09 -26.54 2.09
C GLN A 311 15.11 -26.96 0.99
N ALA A 312 13.94 -26.32 0.86
CA ALA A 312 13.01 -26.57 -0.24
C ALA A 312 13.59 -26.07 -1.58
N ALA A 313 14.27 -24.92 -1.56
CA ALA A 313 14.95 -24.34 -2.71
C ALA A 313 16.09 -25.22 -3.22
N GLU A 314 17.02 -25.63 -2.36
CA GLU A 314 18.15 -26.50 -2.76
C GLU A 314 17.72 -27.88 -3.27
N ARG A 315 16.50 -28.33 -2.91
CA ARG A 315 15.88 -29.56 -3.41
C ARG A 315 15.04 -29.35 -4.69
N GLY A 316 15.07 -28.16 -5.29
CA GLY A 316 14.32 -27.80 -6.49
C GLY A 316 12.80 -27.89 -6.33
N GLN A 317 12.27 -27.79 -5.10
CA GLN A 317 10.86 -28.00 -4.83
C GLN A 317 10.07 -26.68 -4.99
N PRO A 318 9.02 -26.62 -5.83
CA PRO A 318 8.27 -25.39 -6.02
C PRO A 318 7.46 -25.05 -4.76
N LEU A 319 7.81 -23.94 -4.09
CA LEU A 319 6.95 -23.37 -3.06
C LEU A 319 5.79 -22.62 -3.70
N ARG A 320 4.58 -22.93 -3.26
CA ARG A 320 3.37 -22.22 -3.66
C ARG A 320 3.04 -21.18 -2.60
N VAL A 321 2.94 -19.92 -3.01
CA VAL A 321 2.63 -18.80 -2.13
C VAL A 321 1.22 -18.31 -2.42
N MET A 322 0.37 -18.30 -1.39
CA MET A 322 -1.00 -17.77 -1.45
C MET A 322 -1.23 -16.74 -0.35
N GLY A 323 -1.35 -15.46 -0.70
CA GLY A 323 -1.62 -14.40 0.28
C GLY A 323 -3.10 -14.39 0.70
N VAL A 324 -3.38 -14.70 1.98
CA VAL A 324 -4.74 -14.77 2.56
C VAL A 324 -4.96 -13.63 3.57
N THR A 325 -4.67 -12.39 3.14
CA THR A 325 -5.03 -11.12 3.83
C THR A 325 -4.55 -10.92 5.28
N ARG A 326 -3.56 -11.71 5.67
CA ARG A 326 -2.66 -11.59 6.83
C ARG A 326 -1.50 -12.52 6.56
N GLU A 327 -1.87 -13.79 6.39
CA GLU A 327 -0.92 -14.85 6.29
C GLU A 327 -0.43 -15.05 4.86
N ILE A 328 0.90 -15.11 4.72
CA ILE A 328 1.55 -15.67 3.54
C ILE A 328 1.45 -17.19 3.69
N LEU A 329 0.51 -17.81 2.98
CA LEU A 329 0.35 -19.27 3.03
C LEU A 329 1.43 -19.92 2.16
N VAL A 330 2.44 -20.52 2.81
CA VAL A 330 3.60 -21.14 2.15
C VAL A 330 3.40 -22.66 2.07
N GLN A 331 3.03 -23.15 0.89
CA GLN A 331 2.87 -24.59 0.63
C GLN A 331 4.23 -25.24 0.34
N ALA A 332 4.90 -25.71 1.39
CA ALA A 332 5.89 -26.78 1.30
C ALA A 332 5.19 -28.15 1.18
N LYS A 333 5.91 -29.18 0.71
CA LYS A 333 5.37 -30.55 0.66
C LYS A 333 5.26 -31.09 2.09
N ALA A 334 4.14 -31.75 2.41
CA ALA A 334 3.67 -31.90 3.79
C ALA A 334 4.65 -32.61 4.74
N ASP A 335 4.95 -31.93 5.86
CA ASP A 335 5.71 -32.44 6.99
C ASP A 335 4.90 -32.17 8.28
N PRO A 336 4.51 -33.19 9.06
CA PRO A 336 3.74 -33.04 10.30
C PRO A 336 4.44 -32.30 11.43
N ALA A 337 5.77 -32.11 11.38
CA ALA A 337 6.50 -31.25 12.31
C ALA A 337 6.73 -29.82 11.75
N PHE A 338 6.24 -29.53 10.53
CA PHE A 338 6.31 -28.21 9.88
C PHE A 338 4.98 -27.47 9.79
N ALA A 339 3.84 -28.06 10.17
CA ALA A 339 2.56 -27.38 10.21
C ALA A 339 2.50 -26.16 11.19
N ALA A 340 3.64 -25.60 11.59
CA ALA A 340 3.98 -25.49 12.99
C ALA A 340 4.86 -24.26 13.31
N GLN A 341 4.55 -23.44 14.33
CA GLN A 341 5.25 -22.18 14.67
C GLN A 341 5.05 -21.11 13.57
N VAL A 342 4.54 -21.54 12.43
CA VAL A 342 3.35 -21.00 11.78
C VAL A 342 2.30 -20.45 12.79
N GLN A 343 2.05 -21.07 13.95
CA GLN A 343 1.18 -20.47 15.01
C GLN A 343 1.73 -19.19 15.71
N ALA A 344 2.99 -18.78 15.54
CA ALA A 344 3.65 -17.71 16.33
C ALA A 344 4.12 -16.52 15.48
N HIS A 345 3.93 -16.60 14.17
CA HIS A 345 4.09 -15.51 13.20
C HIS A 345 2.81 -15.47 12.35
N ASP A 346 2.44 -14.32 11.76
CA ASP A 346 1.25 -14.20 10.91
C ASP A 346 1.40 -14.96 9.58
N LEU A 347 1.34 -16.29 9.66
CA LEU A 347 1.50 -17.27 8.58
C LEU A 347 0.52 -18.41 8.84
N LEU A 348 0.02 -19.05 7.79
CA LEU A 348 -0.90 -20.18 7.88
C LEU A 348 -0.40 -21.30 6.97
N TYR A 349 -0.64 -22.54 7.40
CA TYR A 349 -0.39 -23.74 6.62
C TYR A 349 -1.71 -24.50 6.50
N CYS A 350 -2.02 -25.05 5.31
CA CYS A 350 -3.28 -25.71 5.05
C CYS A 350 -3.17 -26.70 3.87
N ALA A 351 -3.86 -27.84 3.95
CA ALA A 351 -3.85 -28.86 2.92
C ALA A 351 -4.64 -28.46 1.67
N GLU A 352 -4.14 -28.85 0.49
CA GLU A 352 -4.61 -28.32 -0.80
C GLU A 352 -6.12 -28.51 -1.06
N ASP A 353 -6.71 -29.64 -0.67
CA ASP A 353 -8.13 -29.91 -0.87
C ASP A 353 -9.07 -29.08 0.03
N ALA A 354 -8.62 -28.69 1.23
CA ALA A 354 -9.39 -27.82 2.11
C ALA A 354 -9.47 -26.39 1.56
N ILE A 355 -8.36 -25.91 0.99
CA ILE A 355 -8.26 -24.61 0.31
C ILE A 355 -9.20 -24.56 -0.90
N ARG A 356 -9.10 -25.56 -1.80
CA ARG A 356 -9.88 -25.63 -3.05
C ARG A 356 -11.40 -25.55 -2.82
N ARG A 357 -11.91 -26.17 -1.74
CA ARG A 357 -13.36 -26.18 -1.43
C ARG A 357 -13.88 -24.85 -0.90
N LYS A 358 -13.07 -24.07 -0.17
CA LYS A 358 -13.49 -22.75 0.37
C LYS A 358 -13.24 -21.59 -0.61
N LEU A 359 -12.12 -21.60 -1.34
CA LEU A 359 -11.77 -20.52 -2.28
C LEU A 359 -12.47 -20.62 -3.65
N TRP A 360 -13.39 -21.58 -3.83
CA TRP A 360 -14.15 -21.78 -5.08
C TRP A 360 -14.95 -20.53 -5.52
N TRP A 361 -15.36 -19.69 -4.56
CA TRP A 361 -16.03 -18.41 -4.83
C TRP A 361 -15.09 -17.19 -4.91
N SER A 362 -13.81 -17.33 -4.56
CA SER A 362 -12.82 -16.23 -4.46
C SER A 362 -11.73 -16.30 -5.53
N THR A 363 -12.11 -16.68 -6.75
CA THR A 363 -11.27 -16.95 -7.95
C THR A 363 -10.55 -15.71 -8.55
N ARG A 364 -10.16 -14.74 -7.71
CA ARG A 364 -9.31 -13.59 -8.03
C ARG A 364 -8.24 -13.28 -6.98
N GLN A 365 -7.91 -14.22 -6.09
CA GLN A 365 -6.63 -14.18 -5.37
C GLN A 365 -5.51 -14.67 -6.31
N ARG A 366 -4.37 -13.95 -6.33
CA ARG A 366 -3.19 -14.33 -7.11
C ARG A 366 -2.42 -15.42 -6.37
N THR A 367 -2.56 -16.68 -6.79
CA THR A 367 -1.62 -17.75 -6.42
C THR A 367 -0.34 -17.56 -7.21
N HIS A 368 0.80 -17.39 -6.53
CA HIS A 368 2.10 -17.32 -7.17
C HIS A 368 2.89 -18.61 -6.88
N THR A 369 3.31 -19.32 -7.92
CA THR A 369 4.30 -20.40 -7.81
C THR A 369 5.67 -19.78 -7.94
N VAL A 370 6.51 -19.85 -6.91
CA VAL A 370 7.85 -19.27 -6.94
C VAL A 370 8.84 -20.35 -7.37
N CYS A 371 9.52 -20.15 -8.50
CA CYS A 371 10.73 -20.89 -8.83
C CYS A 371 11.84 -20.37 -7.91
N LEU A 372 12.31 -21.22 -6.99
CA LEU A 372 13.14 -20.76 -5.87
C LEU A 372 14.56 -20.40 -6.30
N ASP A 373 15.07 -21.01 -7.37
CA ASP A 373 16.35 -20.66 -7.98
C ASP A 373 16.43 -19.17 -8.35
N ALA A 374 15.30 -18.54 -8.66
CA ALA A 374 15.17 -17.13 -9.02
C ALA A 374 15.03 -16.16 -7.83
N VAL A 375 15.10 -16.64 -6.58
CA VAL A 375 15.05 -15.83 -5.34
C VAL A 375 16.07 -16.27 -4.27
N MET A 376 16.89 -17.28 -4.56
CA MET A 376 17.89 -17.79 -3.62
C MET A 376 18.99 -16.78 -3.22
N PRO A 377 19.48 -15.88 -4.10
CA PRO A 377 20.43 -14.84 -3.70
C PRO A 377 19.86 -13.92 -2.62
N GLU A 378 18.65 -13.40 -2.83
CA GLU A 378 17.99 -12.47 -1.92
C GLU A 378 17.61 -13.14 -0.58
N LEU A 379 17.24 -14.42 -0.60
CA LEU A 379 16.98 -15.20 0.61
C LEU A 379 18.24 -15.48 1.43
N ARG A 380 19.40 -15.72 0.79
CA ARG A 380 20.68 -15.84 1.50
C ARG A 380 21.10 -14.50 2.10
N GLU A 381 20.99 -13.41 1.35
CA GLU A 381 21.34 -12.05 1.83
C GLU A 381 20.47 -11.61 3.02
N GLU A 382 19.16 -11.90 3.00
CA GLU A 382 18.26 -11.63 4.13
C GLU A 382 18.58 -12.50 5.36
N ALA A 383 18.96 -13.77 5.17
CA ALA A 383 19.40 -14.65 6.25
C ALA A 383 20.72 -14.17 6.87
N GLU A 384 21.71 -13.79 6.04
CA GLU A 384 23.00 -13.24 6.48
C GLU A 384 22.83 -11.91 7.21
N ARG A 385 22.00 -10.98 6.71
CA ARG A 385 21.66 -9.71 7.40
C ARG A 385 20.97 -9.90 8.75
N ARG A 386 20.37 -11.07 8.99
CA ARG A 386 19.77 -11.48 10.28
C ARG A 386 20.73 -12.30 11.16
N GLY A 387 21.99 -12.45 10.77
CA GLY A 387 22.99 -13.26 11.48
C GLY A 387 22.78 -14.78 11.36
N ILE A 388 21.89 -15.22 10.47
CA ILE A 388 21.54 -16.63 10.26
C ILE A 388 22.39 -17.19 9.12
N ALA A 389 23.64 -17.56 9.42
CA ALA A 389 24.59 -18.09 8.44
C ALA A 389 24.00 -19.30 7.68
N PRO A 390 23.70 -19.20 6.36
CA PRO A 390 22.87 -20.18 5.64
C PRO A 390 23.36 -21.63 5.78
N ASP A 391 24.66 -21.83 5.71
CA ASP A 391 25.28 -23.17 5.68
C ASP A 391 25.13 -23.90 7.03
N ARG A 392 25.00 -23.16 8.14
CA ARG A 392 24.66 -23.75 9.46
C ARG A 392 23.21 -24.21 9.54
N ILE A 393 22.32 -23.64 8.74
CA ILE A 393 20.90 -23.97 8.72
C ILE A 393 20.62 -25.26 7.92
N LEU A 394 21.54 -25.62 7.02
CA LEU A 394 21.49 -26.82 6.20
C LEU A 394 22.15 -28.03 6.89
N ALA A 395 23.09 -27.76 7.80
CA ALA A 395 23.85 -28.76 8.55
C ALA A 395 23.16 -29.28 9.82
N ASP A 396 22.17 -28.55 10.36
CA ASP A 396 21.48 -28.89 11.61
C ASP A 396 19.98 -29.08 11.38
N PRO A 397 19.48 -30.33 11.36
CA PRO A 397 18.07 -30.66 11.16
C PRO A 397 17.30 -30.91 12.48
N SER A 398 17.85 -30.53 13.64
CA SER A 398 17.30 -30.87 14.97
C SER A 398 16.25 -29.91 15.54
#